data_AF-A0A935UN48-F1
#
_entry.id   AF-A0A935UN48-F1
#
_cell.length_a   1.000
_cell.length_b   1.000
_cell.length_c   1.000
_cell.angle_alpha   90.00
_cell.angle_beta   90.00
_cell.angle_gamma   90.00
#
_symmetry.space_group_name_H-M   'P 1'
#
loop_
_entity.id
_entity.type
_entity.pdbx_description
1 polymer ?
#
loop_
_entity_poly.entity_id
_entity_poly.type
_entity_poly.pdbx_seq_one_letter_code
_entity_poly.pdbx_strand_id
1 'polypeptide(L)'
;MVAREPSILFDPARCVGCVACSQVCPTKAIRVAGGCAVVKPDLCIDCDACIRACRYDAVQARLSSPADLARFKYKVAIPSMTLYAQFGRDIHPSQVLHGLTRLGFDRAYDMSWMNEMVAGAIDASFSEMGGPWPKISVTCPAIVRLVQVRYPDLLDNLVQIETPRELAAKVLRRRVAAEQQLEPQDIGIFFITPCTAIMNSIVAPVGLEQSNLDGAFAISEICGPLLKAMKLGGAEERDDQISRAGIRWAMSGGELMGMRNTNTMSVHSLRDVQYVFDHLEAGKFQSVDLIEAYICPDGCISGGLTIEGRYAAGRNLQHIGRRLGTQSLFKEEKVRSLMREHFFDLEEEIKARAVRPVAQDLRRAIALERERQDLLARLPRKDCAACGAPDCATLVEDALRNEAKIDDCIFLRLDRCEEAAAKRGERSP
;
A
#
# COMPACT_ATOMS: atom_id res chain seq x y z
N MET A 1 4.69 10.92 19.90
CA MET A 1 4.50 10.31 18.57
C MET A 1 4.94 11.31 17.53
N VAL A 2 5.95 10.98 16.73
CA VAL A 2 6.34 11.79 15.57
C VAL A 2 5.16 11.77 14.59
N ALA A 3 4.72 12.93 14.12
CA ALA A 3 3.62 13.00 13.17
C ALA A 3 4.02 12.24 11.90
N ARG A 4 3.20 11.26 11.50
CA ARG A 4 3.44 10.47 10.29
C ARG A 4 3.35 11.40 9.07
N GLU A 5 4.39 11.42 8.25
CA GLU A 5 4.36 12.11 6.96
C GLU A 5 3.90 11.12 5.87
N PRO A 6 2.88 11.45 5.07
CA PRO A 6 2.45 10.62 3.95
C PRO A 6 3.55 10.53 2.89
N SER A 7 3.57 9.42 2.14
CA SER A 7 4.42 9.28 0.95
C SER A 7 3.84 10.00 -0.27
N ILE A 8 2.71 10.70 -0.12
CA ILE A 8 2.03 11.44 -1.17
C ILE A 8 2.30 12.94 -1.00
N LEU A 9 2.90 13.56 -2.01
CA LEU A 9 3.19 14.99 -2.06
C LEU A 9 2.41 15.64 -3.21
N PHE A 10 1.87 16.84 -2.99
CA PHE A 10 1.27 17.64 -4.05
C PHE A 10 2.20 18.79 -4.42
N ASP A 11 2.44 18.95 -5.72
CA ASP A 11 3.19 20.07 -6.28
C ASP A 11 2.23 21.26 -6.52
N PRO A 12 2.35 22.36 -5.74
CA PRO A 12 1.47 23.51 -5.88
C PRO A 12 1.61 24.23 -7.23
N ALA A 13 2.74 24.07 -7.93
CA ALA A 13 2.96 24.70 -9.23
C ALA A 13 2.20 23.99 -10.37
N ARG A 14 1.88 22.71 -10.19
CA ARG A 14 1.14 21.89 -11.17
C ARG A 14 -0.29 21.59 -10.76
N CYS A 15 -0.61 21.64 -9.47
CA CYS A 15 -1.95 21.37 -8.98
C CYS A 15 -2.92 22.51 -9.37
N VAL A 16 -3.98 22.17 -10.10
CA VAL A 16 -5.03 23.13 -10.48
C VAL A 16 -6.29 23.01 -9.63
N GLY A 17 -6.25 22.24 -8.54
CA GLY A 17 -7.39 22.10 -7.62
C GLY A 17 -8.62 21.42 -8.22
N CYS A 18 -8.48 20.56 -9.24
CA CYS A 18 -9.61 19.95 -9.96
C CYS A 18 -10.39 18.86 -9.20
N VAL A 19 -10.12 18.66 -7.90
CA VAL A 19 -10.78 17.71 -6.98
C VAL A 19 -10.76 16.22 -7.35
N ALA A 20 -10.22 15.82 -8.51
CA ALA A 20 -10.18 14.42 -8.95
C ALA A 20 -9.52 13.48 -7.92
N CYS A 21 -8.39 13.91 -7.35
CA CYS A 21 -7.68 13.17 -6.31
C CYS A 21 -8.50 13.04 -5.00
N SER A 22 -9.34 14.04 -4.69
CA SER A 22 -10.20 14.06 -3.52
C SER A 22 -11.32 13.03 -3.63
N GLN A 23 -11.93 12.92 -4.82
CA GLN A 23 -13.05 12.02 -5.09
C GLN A 23 -12.66 10.54 -5.10
N VAL A 24 -11.43 10.21 -5.52
CA VAL A 24 -10.96 8.81 -5.55
C VAL A 24 -10.36 8.34 -4.23
N CYS A 25 -10.23 9.20 -3.22
CA CYS A 25 -9.56 8.88 -1.98
C CYS A 25 -10.45 7.99 -1.07
N PRO A 26 -10.06 6.73 -0.77
CA PRO A 26 -10.94 5.79 -0.07
C PRO A 26 -11.24 6.13 1.39
N THR A 27 -10.31 6.84 2.02
CA THR A 27 -10.38 7.27 3.41
C THR A 27 -10.68 8.76 3.52
N LYS A 28 -11.04 9.40 2.40
CA LYS A 28 -11.40 10.82 2.36
C LYS A 28 -10.30 11.69 2.99
N ALA A 29 -9.05 11.35 2.73
CA ALA A 29 -7.88 12.00 3.33
C ALA A 29 -7.50 13.32 2.64
N ILE A 30 -7.99 13.58 1.42
CA ILE A 30 -7.58 14.74 0.63
C ILE A 30 -8.61 15.85 0.78
N ARG A 31 -8.15 17.10 0.88
CA ARG A 31 -8.94 18.33 0.75
C ARG A 31 -8.36 19.17 -0.37
N VAL A 32 -9.17 20.01 -1.00
CA VAL A 32 -8.69 21.06 -1.90
C VAL A 32 -8.99 22.41 -1.25
N ALA A 33 -7.92 23.15 -0.91
CA ALA A 33 -8.02 24.45 -0.27
C ALA A 33 -7.00 25.39 -0.90
N GLY A 34 -7.37 26.66 -1.10
CA GLY A 34 -6.48 27.65 -1.72
C GLY A 34 -6.02 27.27 -3.13
N GLY A 35 -6.83 26.49 -3.87
CA GLY A 35 -6.50 26.04 -5.23
C GLY A 35 -5.59 24.81 -5.32
N CYS A 36 -5.10 24.27 -4.19
CA CYS A 36 -4.24 23.09 -4.17
C CYS A 36 -4.82 21.97 -3.29
N ALA A 37 -4.52 20.73 -3.66
CA ALA A 37 -4.85 19.57 -2.83
C ALA A 37 -3.89 19.43 -1.64
N VAL A 38 -4.41 18.99 -0.50
CA VAL A 38 -3.71 18.79 0.77
C VAL A 38 -4.14 17.45 1.36
N VAL A 39 -3.19 16.65 1.86
CA VAL A 39 -3.48 15.38 2.55
C VAL A 39 -3.56 15.59 4.06
N LYS A 40 -4.60 15.01 4.67
CA LYS A 40 -4.67 14.72 6.11
C LYS A 40 -3.88 13.44 6.41
N PRO A 41 -2.72 13.53 7.09
CA PRO A 41 -1.83 12.37 7.23
C PRO A 41 -2.44 11.19 8.00
N ASP A 42 -3.26 11.49 9.00
CA ASP A 42 -3.88 10.50 9.88
C ASP A 42 -4.85 9.57 9.12
N LEU A 43 -5.42 10.05 8.01
CA LEU A 43 -6.37 9.30 7.17
C LEU A 43 -5.69 8.65 5.96
N CYS A 44 -4.55 9.15 5.50
CA CYS A 44 -3.90 8.64 4.29
C CYS A 44 -3.40 7.20 4.48
N ILE A 45 -3.65 6.35 3.49
CA ILE A 45 -3.18 4.96 3.45
C ILE A 45 -2.13 4.73 2.34
N ASP A 46 -1.68 5.79 1.66
CA ASP A 46 -0.64 5.79 0.61
C ASP A 46 -0.95 4.84 -0.57
N CYS A 47 -2.22 4.68 -0.94
CA CYS A 47 -2.66 3.69 -1.92
C CYS A 47 -2.54 4.10 -3.41
N ASP A 48 -1.91 5.24 -3.70
CA ASP A 48 -1.68 5.77 -5.05
C ASP A 48 -2.92 6.11 -5.88
N ALA A 49 -4.13 6.05 -5.30
CA ALA A 49 -5.36 6.41 -6.01
C ALA A 49 -5.31 7.85 -6.54
N CYS A 50 -4.77 8.78 -5.73
CA CYS A 50 -4.60 10.19 -6.12
C CYS A 50 -3.57 10.39 -7.24
N ILE A 51 -2.47 9.64 -7.24
CA ILE A 51 -1.46 9.68 -8.31
C ILE A 51 -2.10 9.28 -9.63
N ARG A 52 -2.81 8.14 -9.66
CA ARG A 52 -3.48 7.65 -10.88
C ARG A 52 -4.59 8.55 -11.39
N ALA A 53 -5.26 9.30 -10.51
CA ALA A 53 -6.35 10.20 -10.90
C ALA A 53 -5.87 11.57 -11.39
N CYS A 54 -4.63 11.96 -11.08
CA CYS A 54 -4.11 13.26 -11.48
C CYS A 54 -3.78 13.28 -12.98
N ARG A 55 -4.32 14.27 -13.70
CA ARG A 55 -4.03 14.50 -15.13
C ARG A 55 -2.98 15.60 -15.37
N TYR A 56 -2.44 16.15 -14.29
CA TYR A 56 -1.52 17.29 -14.29
C TYR A 56 -0.15 16.93 -13.72
N ASP A 57 0.10 15.64 -13.45
CA ASP A 57 1.30 15.12 -12.78
C ASP A 57 1.66 15.85 -11.48
N ALA A 58 0.66 16.43 -10.82
CA ALA A 58 0.83 17.26 -9.62
C ALA A 58 0.99 16.43 -8.34
N VAL A 59 0.91 15.11 -8.41
CA VAL A 59 1.01 14.21 -7.26
C VAL A 59 2.24 13.33 -7.41
N GLN A 60 3.12 13.37 -6.42
CA GLN A 60 4.39 12.65 -6.42
C GLN A 60 4.51 11.73 -5.22
N ALA A 61 5.34 10.70 -5.41
CA ALA A 61 5.74 9.79 -4.35
C ALA A 61 6.98 10.33 -3.63
N ARG A 62 6.95 10.39 -2.30
CA ARG A 62 8.16 10.59 -1.50
C ARG A 62 8.82 9.23 -1.28
N LEU A 63 9.96 9.05 -1.93
CA LEU A 63 10.77 7.84 -1.93
C LEU A 63 12.23 8.19 -1.65
N SER A 64 13.09 7.17 -1.55
CA SER A 64 14.53 7.35 -1.43
C SER A 64 15.11 7.96 -2.71
N SER A 65 16.13 8.78 -2.53
CA SER A 65 16.96 9.35 -3.57
C SER A 65 18.33 8.66 -3.60
N PRO A 66 19.07 8.72 -4.72
CA PRO A 66 20.42 8.14 -4.77
C PRO A 66 21.37 8.67 -3.69
N ALA A 67 21.13 9.90 -3.19
CA ALA A 67 21.90 10.49 -2.11
C ALA A 67 21.76 9.72 -0.78
N ASP A 68 20.62 9.06 -0.54
CA ASP A 68 20.38 8.28 0.68
C ASP A 68 21.32 7.08 0.80
N LEU A 69 21.82 6.56 -0.34
CA LEU A 69 22.79 5.45 -0.36
C LEU A 69 24.14 5.84 0.27
N ALA A 70 24.50 7.12 0.27
CA ALA A 70 25.78 7.59 0.79
C ALA A 70 25.92 7.43 2.32
N ARG A 71 24.80 7.18 3.02
CA ARG A 71 24.75 6.95 4.46
C ARG A 71 25.28 5.58 4.88
N PHE A 72 25.45 4.65 3.94
CA PHE A 72 25.74 3.25 4.21
C PHE A 72 27.05 2.81 3.55
N LYS A 73 27.80 1.96 4.26
CA LYS A 73 29.06 1.38 3.78
C LYS A 73 28.82 0.25 2.78
N TYR A 74 27.75 -0.52 2.98
CA TYR A 74 27.37 -1.63 2.12
C TYR A 74 25.89 -1.56 1.77
N LYS A 75 25.56 -1.64 0.47
CA LYS A 75 24.23 -1.32 -0.07
C LYS A 75 23.63 -2.56 -0.73
N VAL A 76 22.46 -2.93 -0.25
CA VAL A 76 21.71 -4.10 -0.71
C VAL A 76 20.43 -3.66 -1.38
N ALA A 77 20.18 -4.14 -2.59
CA ALA A 77 18.88 -4.02 -3.25
C ALA A 77 18.06 -5.30 -3.10
N ILE A 78 16.79 -5.15 -2.73
CA ILE A 78 15.79 -6.21 -2.81
C ILE A 78 14.72 -5.75 -3.81
N PRO A 79 14.65 -6.33 -5.01
CA PRO A 79 13.63 -5.94 -5.95
C PRO A 79 12.27 -6.57 -5.60
N SER A 80 11.20 -5.80 -5.78
CA SER A 80 9.88 -6.42 -5.95
C SER A 80 9.89 -7.35 -7.15
N MET A 81 9.19 -8.47 -7.05
CA MET A 81 9.00 -9.43 -8.13
C MET A 81 8.34 -8.77 -9.36
N THR A 82 7.62 -7.68 -9.14
CA THR A 82 7.06 -6.81 -10.18
C THR A 82 8.12 -6.25 -11.12
N LEU A 83 9.34 -5.98 -10.62
CA LEU A 83 10.43 -5.42 -11.41
C LEU A 83 10.84 -6.35 -12.56
N TYR A 84 10.81 -7.67 -12.34
CA TYR A 84 11.16 -8.65 -13.38
C TYR A 84 10.22 -8.60 -14.59
N ALA A 85 8.98 -8.16 -14.40
CA ALA A 85 8.00 -8.04 -15.47
C ALA A 85 8.16 -6.79 -16.35
N GLN A 86 9.04 -5.84 -15.97
CA GLN A 86 9.12 -4.52 -16.60
C GLN A 86 9.99 -4.46 -17.86
N PHE A 87 10.68 -5.55 -18.20
CA PHE A 87 11.72 -5.58 -19.23
C PHE A 87 11.41 -6.55 -20.38
N GLY A 88 10.16 -6.99 -20.50
CA GLY A 88 9.73 -7.99 -21.48
C GLY A 88 9.82 -9.43 -20.97
N ARG A 89 9.33 -10.37 -21.78
CA ARG A 89 9.17 -11.79 -21.42
C ARG A 89 10.47 -12.62 -21.44
N ASP A 90 11.51 -12.11 -22.10
CA ASP A 90 12.73 -12.86 -22.37
C ASP A 90 13.83 -12.64 -21.33
N ILE A 91 13.56 -11.80 -20.32
CA ILE A 91 14.48 -11.48 -19.25
C ILE A 91 14.46 -12.56 -18.16
N HIS A 92 15.63 -13.04 -17.78
CA HIS A 92 15.80 -13.86 -16.59
C HIS A 92 15.97 -12.95 -15.35
N PRO A 93 15.34 -13.24 -14.19
CA PRO A 93 15.48 -12.42 -12.99
C PRO A 93 16.93 -12.16 -12.55
N SER A 94 17.83 -13.13 -12.70
CA SER A 94 19.27 -12.95 -12.43
C SER A 94 19.92 -11.83 -13.23
N GLN A 95 19.45 -11.56 -14.45
CA GLN A 95 19.96 -10.44 -15.25
C GLN A 95 19.59 -9.10 -14.59
N VAL A 96 18.39 -9.01 -14.01
CA VAL A 96 17.93 -7.83 -13.27
C VAL A 96 18.75 -7.66 -11.98
N LEU A 97 18.99 -8.74 -11.23
CA LEU A 97 19.81 -8.71 -10.02
C LEU A 97 21.25 -8.24 -10.31
N HIS A 98 21.90 -8.79 -11.33
CA HIS A 98 23.22 -8.34 -11.76
C HIS A 98 23.21 -6.92 -12.33
N GLY A 99 22.11 -6.50 -12.96
CA GLY A 99 21.94 -5.12 -13.41
C GLY A 99 21.92 -4.13 -12.24
N LEU A 100 21.26 -4.49 -11.13
CA LEU A 100 21.19 -3.67 -9.92
C LEU A 100 22.57 -3.50 -9.28
N THR A 101 23.43 -4.52 -9.29
CA THR A 101 24.78 -4.37 -8.75
C THR A 101 25.63 -3.41 -9.59
N ARG A 102 25.50 -3.47 -10.93
CA ARG A 102 26.14 -2.51 -11.84
C ARG A 102 25.60 -1.09 -11.73
N LEU A 103 24.37 -0.94 -11.28
CA LEU A 103 23.74 0.37 -11.09
C LEU A 103 24.31 1.12 -9.86
N GLY A 104 24.95 0.41 -8.94
CA GLY A 104 25.63 1.00 -7.78
C GLY A 104 25.32 0.35 -6.43
N PHE A 105 24.55 -0.74 -6.39
CA PHE A 105 24.40 -1.55 -5.19
C PHE A 105 25.55 -2.56 -5.07
N ASP A 106 26.05 -2.80 -3.86
CA ASP A 106 27.08 -3.82 -3.64
C ASP A 106 26.52 -5.23 -3.84
N ARG A 107 25.23 -5.41 -3.55
CA ARG A 107 24.53 -6.69 -3.78
C ARG A 107 23.05 -6.50 -4.08
N ALA A 108 22.49 -7.45 -4.83
CA ALA A 108 21.05 -7.59 -5.01
C ALA A 108 20.62 -9.02 -4.67
N TYR A 109 19.49 -9.17 -3.97
CA TYR A 109 18.94 -10.47 -3.58
C TYR A 109 17.49 -10.58 -3.99
N ASP A 110 17.15 -11.72 -4.58
CA ASP A 110 15.76 -12.11 -4.75
C ASP A 110 15.12 -12.44 -3.39
N MET A 111 13.85 -12.08 -3.21
CA MET A 111 13.07 -12.39 -2.00
C MET A 111 11.90 -13.35 -2.26
N SER A 112 11.76 -13.88 -3.47
CA SER A 112 10.65 -14.76 -3.82
C SER A 112 10.66 -16.07 -3.03
N TRP A 113 11.83 -16.55 -2.61
CA TRP A 113 11.93 -17.68 -1.69
C TRP A 113 11.25 -17.40 -0.34
N MET A 114 11.32 -16.18 0.18
CA MET A 114 10.65 -15.80 1.43
C MET A 114 9.13 -15.73 1.25
N ASN A 115 8.66 -15.29 0.09
CA ASN A 115 7.23 -15.34 -0.25
C ASN A 115 6.70 -16.79 -0.16
N GLU A 116 7.46 -17.76 -0.70
CA GLU A 116 7.08 -19.17 -0.62
C GLU A 116 7.08 -19.70 0.82
N MET A 117 8.07 -19.31 1.64
CA MET A 117 8.11 -19.68 3.07
C MET A 117 6.92 -19.12 3.85
N VAL A 118 6.59 -17.85 3.64
CA VAL A 118 5.45 -17.19 4.29
C VAL A 118 4.14 -17.81 3.81
N ALA A 119 3.98 -18.12 2.51
CA ALA A 119 2.81 -18.85 2.01
C ALA A 119 2.60 -20.17 2.78
N GLY A 120 3.68 -20.93 2.96
CA GLY A 120 3.65 -22.18 3.71
C GLY A 120 3.35 -21.98 5.19
N ALA A 121 3.86 -20.92 5.81
CA ALA A 121 3.58 -20.61 7.21
C ALA A 121 2.11 -20.22 7.42
N ILE A 122 1.57 -19.40 6.52
CA ILE A 122 0.15 -19.02 6.47
C ILE A 122 -0.71 -20.28 6.34
N ASP A 123 -0.50 -21.11 5.31
CA ASP A 123 -1.28 -22.34 5.08
C ASP A 123 -1.18 -23.31 6.27
N ALA A 124 0.02 -23.48 6.85
CA ALA A 124 0.23 -24.36 7.99
C ALA A 124 -0.40 -23.83 9.31
N SER A 125 -0.60 -22.52 9.43
CA SER A 125 -1.18 -21.91 10.63
C SER A 125 -2.71 -22.05 10.71
N PHE A 126 -3.40 -22.36 9.61
CA PHE A 126 -4.88 -22.44 9.60
C PHE A 126 -5.44 -23.53 10.50
N SER A 127 -4.72 -24.63 10.72
CA SER A 127 -5.16 -25.67 11.65
C SER A 127 -5.13 -25.22 13.11
N GLU A 128 -4.40 -24.15 13.42
CA GLU A 128 -4.15 -23.64 14.78
C GLU A 128 -4.78 -22.26 15.01
N MET A 129 -5.15 -21.54 13.94
CA MET A 129 -5.76 -20.21 14.03
C MET A 129 -7.20 -20.27 14.56
N GLY A 130 -7.51 -19.36 15.49
CA GLY A 130 -8.87 -19.05 15.89
C GLY A 130 -9.52 -17.98 14.99
N GLY A 131 -10.85 -17.86 15.11
CA GLY A 131 -11.58 -16.74 14.52
C GLY A 131 -11.16 -15.37 15.09
N PRO A 132 -11.65 -14.25 14.51
CA PRO A 132 -12.69 -14.19 13.50
C PRO A 132 -12.22 -14.60 12.09
N TRP A 133 -13.17 -15.03 11.28
CA TRP A 133 -12.99 -15.47 9.89
C TRP A 133 -13.79 -14.56 8.94
N PRO A 134 -13.41 -14.48 7.65
CA PRO A 134 -12.16 -14.94 7.03
C PRO A 134 -10.93 -14.21 7.57
N LYS A 135 -9.74 -14.82 7.46
CA LYS A 135 -8.48 -14.08 7.63
C LYS A 135 -8.19 -13.20 6.41
N ILE A 136 -7.44 -12.14 6.61
CA ILE A 136 -7.07 -11.15 5.59
C ILE A 136 -5.54 -11.06 5.55
N SER A 137 -4.97 -11.27 4.38
CA SER A 137 -3.53 -11.14 4.16
C SER A 137 -3.04 -9.70 4.43
N VAL A 138 -1.83 -9.60 5.01
CA VAL A 138 -1.16 -8.34 5.32
C VAL A 138 -0.14 -7.91 4.27
N THR A 139 0.01 -8.65 3.17
CA THR A 139 0.99 -8.38 2.11
C THR A 139 0.89 -6.97 1.53
N CYS A 140 -0.33 -6.44 1.37
CA CYS A 140 -0.54 -5.08 0.89
C CYS A 140 -0.59 -4.08 2.07
N PRO A 141 0.43 -3.22 2.27
CA PRO A 141 0.43 -2.28 3.40
C PRO A 141 -0.74 -1.27 3.34
N ALA A 142 -1.23 -0.95 2.14
CA ALA A 142 -2.40 -0.08 1.99
C ALA A 142 -3.69 -0.75 2.49
N ILE A 143 -3.80 -2.09 2.42
CA ILE A 143 -4.95 -2.84 2.97
C ILE A 143 -4.91 -2.83 4.49
N VAL A 144 -3.76 -3.17 5.09
CA VAL A 144 -3.58 -3.11 6.55
C VAL A 144 -3.99 -1.73 7.07
N ARG A 145 -3.54 -0.67 6.41
CA ARG A 145 -3.85 0.70 6.80
C ARG A 145 -5.30 1.10 6.51
N LEU A 146 -5.91 0.56 5.47
CA LEU A 146 -7.35 0.73 5.23
C LEU A 146 -8.17 0.11 6.37
N VAL A 147 -7.79 -1.08 6.84
CA VAL A 147 -8.39 -1.72 8.02
C VAL A 147 -8.21 -0.82 9.25
N GLN A 148 -6.98 -0.38 9.54
CA GLN A 148 -6.73 0.51 10.69
C GLN A 148 -7.55 1.81 10.70
N VAL A 149 -7.87 2.38 9.53
CA VAL A 149 -8.56 3.68 9.41
C VAL A 149 -10.08 3.53 9.28
N ARG A 150 -10.56 2.55 8.49
CA ARG A 150 -11.96 2.45 8.09
C ARG A 150 -12.67 1.21 8.60
N TYR A 151 -11.95 0.12 8.85
CA TYR A 151 -12.54 -1.17 9.26
C TYR A 151 -11.86 -1.72 10.53
N PRO A 152 -11.82 -0.95 11.64
CA PRO A 152 -11.12 -1.36 12.85
C PRO A 152 -11.68 -2.67 13.44
N ASP A 153 -12.95 -2.99 13.18
CA ASP A 153 -13.57 -4.26 13.62
C ASP A 153 -13.00 -5.49 12.88
N LEU A 154 -12.26 -5.28 11.78
CA LEU A 154 -11.58 -6.34 11.02
C LEU A 154 -10.09 -6.51 11.39
N LEU A 155 -9.60 -5.86 12.46
CA LEU A 155 -8.19 -5.98 12.86
C LEU A 155 -7.80 -7.42 13.22
N ASP A 156 -8.67 -8.13 13.95
CA ASP A 156 -8.44 -9.53 14.35
C ASP A 156 -8.59 -10.53 13.18
N ASN A 157 -9.13 -10.06 12.04
CA ASN A 157 -9.13 -10.81 10.79
C ASN A 157 -7.76 -10.73 10.10
N LEU A 158 -6.89 -9.77 10.41
CA LEU A 158 -5.56 -9.71 9.80
C LEU A 158 -4.70 -10.91 10.22
N VAL A 159 -4.01 -11.52 9.26
CA VAL A 159 -3.05 -12.59 9.52
C VAL A 159 -1.91 -12.05 10.40
N GLN A 160 -1.59 -12.78 11.47
CA GLN A 160 -0.54 -12.42 12.44
C GLN A 160 0.84 -12.97 12.03
N ILE A 161 1.19 -12.81 10.74
CA ILE A 161 2.48 -13.22 10.16
C ILE A 161 3.10 -12.02 9.47
N GLU A 162 4.37 -11.74 9.76
CA GLU A 162 5.14 -10.68 9.16
C GLU A 162 5.31 -10.88 7.64
N THR A 163 5.38 -9.76 6.94
CA THR A 163 5.55 -9.70 5.50
C THR A 163 6.88 -10.32 5.05
N PRO A 164 6.89 -10.98 3.87
CA PRO A 164 8.13 -11.54 3.33
C PRO A 164 9.26 -10.52 3.17
N ARG A 165 8.90 -9.25 2.92
CA ARG A 165 9.88 -8.17 2.71
C ARG A 165 10.70 -7.91 3.96
N GLU A 166 10.04 -7.78 5.10
CA GLU A 166 10.69 -7.52 6.39
C GLU A 166 11.49 -8.75 6.84
N LEU A 167 10.92 -9.95 6.71
CA LEU A 167 11.61 -11.20 7.05
C LEU A 167 12.87 -11.43 6.18
N ALA A 168 12.76 -11.19 4.87
CA ALA A 168 13.90 -11.28 3.96
C ALA A 168 14.99 -10.27 4.35
N ALA A 169 14.61 -9.01 4.61
CA ALA A 169 15.55 -7.98 5.04
C ALA A 169 16.23 -8.31 6.38
N LYS A 170 15.48 -8.84 7.36
CA LYS A 170 15.99 -9.31 8.67
C LYS A 170 17.06 -10.39 8.52
N VAL A 171 16.79 -11.39 7.68
CA VAL A 171 17.76 -12.48 7.38
C VAL A 171 18.98 -11.93 6.64
N LEU A 172 18.76 -11.10 5.62
CA LEU A 172 19.84 -10.53 4.80
C LEU A 172 20.76 -9.61 5.61
N ARG A 173 20.21 -8.77 6.50
CA ARG A 173 21.01 -7.88 7.36
C ARG A 173 21.98 -8.68 8.22
N ARG A 174 21.50 -9.74 8.88
CA ARG A 174 22.34 -10.63 9.70
C ARG A 174 23.40 -11.33 8.87
N ARG A 175 23.02 -11.84 7.70
CA ARG A 175 23.93 -12.54 6.79
C ARG A 175 25.04 -11.62 6.27
N VAL A 176 24.68 -10.44 5.77
CA VAL A 176 25.64 -9.48 5.21
C VAL A 176 26.54 -8.90 6.30
N ALA A 177 26.02 -8.63 7.49
CA ALA A 177 26.84 -8.20 8.63
C ALA A 177 27.95 -9.20 8.95
N ALA A 178 27.61 -10.50 8.98
CA ALA A 178 28.59 -11.56 9.19
C ALA A 178 29.58 -11.71 8.02
N GLU A 179 29.09 -11.73 6.78
CA GLU A 179 29.92 -11.91 5.57
C GLU A 179 30.89 -10.74 5.36
N GLN A 180 30.45 -9.50 5.61
CA GLN A 180 31.23 -8.28 5.37
C GLN A 180 31.95 -7.77 6.61
N GLN A 181 31.74 -8.39 7.77
CA GLN A 181 32.27 -7.94 9.07
C GLN A 181 31.90 -6.48 9.36
N LEU A 182 30.64 -6.13 9.11
CA LEU A 182 30.08 -4.78 9.29
C LEU A 182 29.02 -4.80 10.38
N GLU A 183 28.87 -3.68 11.07
CA GLU A 183 27.75 -3.47 11.99
C GLU A 183 26.42 -3.41 11.22
N PRO A 184 25.31 -3.92 11.77
CA PRO A 184 24.01 -3.91 11.09
C PRO A 184 23.56 -2.53 10.58
N GLN A 185 23.94 -1.46 11.27
CA GLN A 185 23.62 -0.06 10.91
C GLN A 185 24.43 0.50 9.74
N ASP A 186 25.59 -0.11 9.42
CA ASP A 186 26.42 0.28 8.27
C ASP A 186 25.89 -0.29 6.94
N ILE A 187 24.88 -1.18 7.02
CA ILE A 187 24.28 -1.87 5.88
C ILE A 187 22.97 -1.18 5.52
N GLY A 188 22.88 -0.67 4.29
CA GLY A 188 21.66 -0.08 3.76
C GLY A 188 20.89 -1.08 2.91
N ILE A 189 19.70 -1.47 3.33
CA ILE A 189 18.81 -2.37 2.58
C ILE A 189 17.67 -1.57 1.97
N PHE A 190 17.62 -1.53 0.64
CA PHE A 190 16.65 -0.74 -0.11
C PHE A 190 15.74 -1.63 -0.96
N PHE A 191 14.44 -1.36 -0.90
CA PHE A 191 13.46 -2.07 -1.71
C PHE A 191 13.15 -1.37 -3.03
N ILE A 192 13.13 -2.09 -4.14
CA ILE A 192 12.72 -1.52 -5.44
C ILE A 192 11.22 -1.75 -5.62
N THR A 193 10.42 -0.70 -5.46
CA THR A 193 8.99 -0.79 -5.20
C THR A 193 8.09 -0.38 -6.37
N PRO A 194 6.96 -1.09 -6.63
CA PRO A 194 5.89 -0.64 -7.52
C PRO A 194 4.88 0.30 -6.86
N CYS A 195 4.99 0.55 -5.55
CA CYS A 195 3.95 1.16 -4.72
C CYS A 195 4.51 2.18 -3.73
N THR A 196 3.84 3.31 -3.52
CA THR A 196 4.30 4.32 -2.55
C THR A 196 4.06 3.94 -1.10
N ALA A 197 3.03 3.13 -0.82
CA ALA A 197 2.74 2.64 0.53
C ALA A 197 3.90 1.87 1.15
N ILE A 198 4.79 1.29 0.33
CA ILE A 198 5.97 0.58 0.81
C ILE A 198 6.91 1.51 1.57
N MET A 199 7.22 2.70 1.04
CA MET A 199 8.13 3.64 1.72
C MET A 199 7.58 4.06 3.07
N ASN A 200 6.28 4.37 3.14
CA ASN A 200 5.67 4.70 4.42
C ASN A 200 5.61 3.48 5.35
N SER A 201 5.46 2.25 4.85
CA SER A 201 5.57 1.04 5.68
C SER A 201 6.98 0.74 6.20
N ILE A 202 8.00 1.43 5.67
CA ILE A 202 9.38 1.37 6.17
C ILE A 202 9.61 2.46 7.23
N VAL A 203 9.18 3.69 6.96
CA VAL A 203 9.36 4.84 7.86
C VAL A 203 8.42 4.78 9.07
N ALA A 204 7.22 4.23 8.89
CA ALA A 204 6.20 4.04 9.92
C ALA A 204 5.61 2.62 9.78
N PRO A 205 6.38 1.59 10.19
CA PRO A 205 5.95 0.20 10.08
C PRO A 205 4.71 -0.07 10.94
N VAL A 206 4.02 -1.15 10.61
CA VAL A 206 2.84 -1.62 11.33
C VAL A 206 3.09 -3.09 11.64
N GLY A 207 3.07 -3.45 12.92
CA GLY A 207 3.43 -4.79 13.39
C GLY A 207 4.92 -4.96 13.76
N LEU A 208 5.72 -3.90 13.64
CA LEU A 208 7.14 -3.84 14.02
C LEU A 208 7.45 -2.52 14.70
N GLU A 209 8.40 -2.52 15.63
CA GLU A 209 8.94 -1.29 16.23
C GLU A 209 9.73 -0.48 15.18
N GLN A 210 10.58 -1.16 14.41
CA GLN A 210 11.40 -0.57 13.35
C GLN A 210 11.49 -1.51 12.14
N SER A 211 11.43 -0.96 10.93
CA SER A 211 11.62 -1.74 9.71
C SER A 211 13.06 -2.24 9.59
N ASN A 212 13.21 -3.44 9.03
CA ASN A 212 14.52 -4.00 8.67
C ASN A 212 15.04 -3.41 7.35
N LEU A 213 14.32 -2.51 6.70
CA LEU A 213 14.72 -1.80 5.49
C LEU A 213 15.00 -0.33 5.79
N ASP A 214 15.87 0.28 4.98
CA ASP A 214 16.32 1.67 5.16
C ASP A 214 15.65 2.64 4.19
N GLY A 215 14.99 2.13 3.16
CA GLY A 215 14.31 2.95 2.16
C GLY A 215 13.76 2.16 0.98
N ALA A 216 13.17 2.89 0.03
CA ALA A 216 12.62 2.31 -1.18
C ALA A 216 12.77 3.24 -2.38
N PHE A 217 13.08 2.67 -3.54
CA PHE A 217 13.19 3.38 -4.81
C PHE A 217 12.07 2.98 -5.77
N ALA A 218 11.55 3.93 -6.55
CA ALA A 218 10.54 3.64 -7.55
C ALA A 218 11.10 2.75 -8.67
N ILE A 219 10.30 1.76 -9.08
CA ILE A 219 10.54 1.02 -10.33
C ILE A 219 10.65 1.99 -11.52
N SER A 220 9.77 2.99 -11.60
CA SER A 220 9.73 3.98 -12.69
C SER A 220 11.01 4.81 -12.84
N GLU A 221 11.74 5.03 -11.74
CA GLU A 221 13.00 5.77 -11.75
C GLU A 221 14.20 4.87 -12.07
N ILE A 222 14.15 3.59 -11.69
CA ILE A 222 15.25 2.64 -11.84
C ILE A 222 15.24 1.91 -13.19
N CYS A 223 14.06 1.66 -13.78
CA CYS A 223 13.94 0.82 -14.97
C CYS A 223 14.80 1.29 -16.15
N GLY A 224 14.82 2.59 -16.45
CA GLY A 224 15.62 3.14 -17.55
C GLY A 224 17.13 2.91 -17.39
N PRO A 225 17.74 3.36 -16.29
CA PRO A 225 19.14 3.08 -15.96
C PRO A 225 19.45 1.57 -15.88
N LEU A 226 18.58 0.78 -15.28
CA LEU A 226 18.76 -0.66 -15.10
C LEU A 226 18.78 -1.40 -16.45
N LEU A 227 17.90 -1.05 -17.39
CA LEU A 227 17.89 -1.63 -18.72
C LEU A 227 19.23 -1.39 -19.46
N LYS A 228 19.84 -0.21 -19.29
CA LYS A 228 21.16 0.08 -19.84
C LYS A 228 22.24 -0.79 -19.19
N ALA A 229 22.22 -0.91 -17.86
CA ALA A 229 23.17 -1.72 -17.10
C ALA A 229 23.11 -3.24 -17.45
N MET A 230 21.91 -3.75 -17.72
CA MET A 230 21.69 -5.13 -18.16
C MET A 230 22.27 -5.41 -19.55
N LYS A 231 22.08 -4.49 -20.52
CA LYS A 231 22.62 -4.63 -21.89
C LYS A 231 24.14 -4.67 -21.96
N LEU A 232 24.82 -4.07 -20.98
CA LEU A 232 26.28 -3.98 -20.94
C LEU A 232 26.97 -5.29 -20.52
N GLY A 233 26.26 -6.40 -20.31
CA GLY A 233 26.96 -7.67 -20.07
C GLY A 233 26.20 -8.91 -20.47
N GLY A 234 26.96 -9.91 -20.91
CA GLY A 234 26.50 -11.29 -21.08
C GLY A 234 26.49 -12.00 -19.73
N ALA A 235 25.51 -11.69 -18.88
CA ALA A 235 25.38 -12.37 -17.60
C ALA A 235 24.98 -13.83 -17.84
N GLU A 236 25.78 -14.77 -17.32
CA GLU A 236 25.35 -16.16 -17.18
C GLU A 236 24.18 -16.23 -16.19
N GLU A 237 23.16 -17.01 -16.55
CA GLU A 237 22.05 -17.32 -15.66
C GLU A 237 22.60 -18.10 -14.45
N ARG A 238 22.42 -17.55 -13.25
CA ARG A 238 22.77 -18.23 -12.00
C ARG A 238 21.50 -18.74 -11.34
N ASP A 239 21.64 -19.85 -10.62
CA ASP A 239 20.56 -20.38 -9.81
C ASP A 239 20.48 -19.59 -8.48
N ASP A 240 19.93 -18.38 -8.55
CA ASP A 240 19.85 -17.43 -7.42
C ASP A 240 18.74 -17.78 -6.40
N GLN A 241 18.37 -19.07 -6.27
CA GLN A 241 17.25 -19.54 -5.44
C GLN A 241 15.94 -18.78 -5.73
N ILE A 242 15.63 -18.59 -7.01
CA ILE A 242 14.44 -17.87 -7.44
C ILE A 242 13.23 -18.82 -7.41
N SER A 243 12.27 -18.52 -6.55
CA SER A 243 11.03 -19.29 -6.43
C SER A 243 10.04 -18.93 -7.53
N ARG A 244 9.64 -19.94 -8.30
CA ARG A 244 8.53 -19.82 -9.25
C ARG A 244 7.21 -19.47 -8.56
N ALA A 245 6.95 -20.03 -7.38
CA ALA A 245 5.74 -19.74 -6.61
C ALA A 245 5.79 -18.31 -6.06
N GLY A 246 6.92 -17.93 -5.47
CA GLY A 246 7.10 -16.62 -4.87
C GLY A 246 7.08 -15.45 -5.85
N ILE A 247 7.55 -15.63 -7.09
CA ILE A 247 7.47 -14.57 -8.11
C ILE A 247 6.03 -14.19 -8.44
N ARG A 248 5.09 -15.14 -8.35
CA ARG A 248 3.69 -14.89 -8.71
C ARG A 248 2.97 -13.95 -7.75
N TRP A 249 3.48 -13.76 -6.54
CA TRP A 249 2.96 -12.79 -5.56
C TRP A 249 2.96 -11.34 -6.08
N ALA A 250 3.66 -11.05 -7.18
CA ALA A 250 3.51 -9.74 -7.83
C ALA A 250 2.11 -9.52 -8.45
N MET A 251 1.33 -10.58 -8.69
CA MET A 251 -0.01 -10.52 -9.25
C MET A 251 -1.06 -10.93 -8.22
N SER A 252 -2.29 -10.43 -8.39
CA SER A 252 -3.45 -10.94 -7.66
C SER A 252 -3.65 -12.44 -7.87
N GLY A 253 -4.01 -13.14 -6.81
CA GLY A 253 -4.11 -14.59 -6.69
C GLY A 253 -2.77 -15.27 -6.45
N GLY A 254 -1.65 -14.53 -6.54
CA GLY A 254 -0.30 -15.06 -6.49
C GLY A 254 0.05 -15.68 -5.13
N GLU A 255 -0.38 -15.06 -4.04
CA GLU A 255 -0.22 -15.56 -2.68
C GLU A 255 -0.95 -16.89 -2.47
N LEU A 256 -2.15 -16.97 -3.05
CA LEU A 256 -3.09 -18.08 -2.85
C LEU A 256 -2.70 -19.34 -3.65
N MET A 257 -1.94 -19.20 -4.74
CA MET A 257 -1.62 -20.33 -5.64
C MET A 257 -0.91 -21.51 -4.97
N GLY A 258 -0.20 -21.24 -3.86
CA GLY A 258 0.54 -22.27 -3.10
C GLY A 258 -0.30 -22.99 -2.05
N MET A 259 -1.50 -22.49 -1.74
CA MET A 259 -2.35 -22.97 -0.66
C MET A 259 -3.10 -24.22 -1.09
N ARG A 260 -3.10 -25.25 -0.24
CA ARG A 260 -3.63 -26.57 -0.61
C ARG A 260 -4.96 -26.89 0.04
N ASN A 261 -5.17 -26.43 1.26
CA ASN A 261 -6.26 -26.90 2.13
C ASN A 261 -7.20 -25.78 2.58
N THR A 262 -7.00 -24.56 2.10
CA THR A 262 -7.76 -23.38 2.50
C THR A 262 -8.72 -22.93 1.40
N ASN A 263 -9.94 -22.57 1.79
CA ASN A 263 -10.89 -21.90 0.91
C ASN A 263 -10.50 -20.43 0.78
N THR A 264 -9.95 -20.05 -0.36
CA THR A 264 -9.33 -18.74 -0.56
C THR A 264 -10.13 -17.85 -1.50
N MET A 265 -9.99 -16.53 -1.32
CA MET A 265 -10.58 -15.53 -2.21
C MET A 265 -9.58 -14.42 -2.49
N SER A 266 -9.37 -14.07 -3.77
CA SER A 266 -8.59 -12.90 -4.15
C SER A 266 -9.53 -11.74 -4.44
N VAL A 267 -9.24 -10.57 -3.86
CA VAL A 267 -10.02 -9.35 -4.03
C VAL A 267 -9.08 -8.22 -4.44
N HIS A 268 -9.36 -7.55 -5.53
CA HIS A 268 -8.45 -6.56 -6.09
C HIS A 268 -9.21 -5.38 -6.68
N SER A 269 -8.57 -4.22 -6.68
CA SER A 269 -9.19 -2.90 -6.90
C SER A 269 -9.87 -2.36 -5.64
N LEU A 270 -9.68 -1.06 -5.42
CA LEU A 270 -10.21 -0.37 -4.26
C LEU A 270 -11.72 -0.56 -4.03
N ARG A 271 -12.52 -0.46 -5.10
CA ARG A 271 -13.99 -0.56 -5.01
C ARG A 271 -14.43 -1.94 -4.54
N ASP A 272 -13.80 -2.99 -5.05
CA ASP A 272 -14.16 -4.36 -4.73
C ASP A 272 -13.68 -4.73 -3.32
N VAL A 273 -12.52 -4.22 -2.90
CA VAL A 273 -12.05 -4.33 -1.51
C VAL A 273 -13.04 -3.68 -0.56
N GLN A 274 -13.48 -2.45 -0.83
CA GLN A 274 -14.48 -1.76 0.01
C GLN A 274 -15.79 -2.53 0.07
N TYR A 275 -16.28 -3.01 -1.08
CA TYR A 275 -17.49 -3.84 -1.13
C TYR A 275 -17.33 -5.09 -0.25
N VAL A 276 -16.24 -5.85 -0.40
CA VAL A 276 -16.03 -7.06 0.38
C VAL A 276 -15.92 -6.73 1.87
N PHE A 277 -15.15 -5.72 2.26
CA PHE A 277 -14.93 -5.38 3.67
C PHE A 277 -16.20 -4.85 4.34
N ASP A 278 -17.00 -4.03 3.67
CA ASP A 278 -18.32 -3.60 4.17
C ASP A 278 -19.24 -4.83 4.44
N HIS A 279 -19.13 -5.88 3.62
CA HIS A 279 -19.90 -7.11 3.79
C HIS A 279 -19.30 -8.07 4.84
N LEU A 280 -17.99 -8.02 5.09
CA LEU A 280 -17.35 -8.74 6.19
C LEU A 280 -17.84 -8.24 7.54
N GLU A 281 -17.92 -6.92 7.73
CA GLU A 281 -18.51 -6.31 8.94
C GLU A 281 -19.98 -6.71 9.12
N ALA A 282 -20.70 -6.91 8.01
CA ALA A 282 -22.08 -7.43 8.03
C ALA A 282 -22.18 -8.96 8.22
N GLY A 283 -21.07 -9.65 8.54
CA GLY A 283 -21.02 -11.09 8.81
C GLY A 283 -21.16 -11.98 7.57
N LYS A 284 -20.84 -11.48 6.36
CA LYS A 284 -20.80 -12.29 5.13
C LYS A 284 -19.43 -12.96 4.94
N PHE A 285 -19.33 -13.82 3.91
CA PHE A 285 -18.11 -14.54 3.50
C PHE A 285 -17.47 -15.43 4.57
N GLN A 286 -18.22 -15.83 5.59
CA GLN A 286 -17.74 -16.67 6.71
C GLN A 286 -17.29 -18.08 6.29
N SER A 287 -17.61 -18.52 5.08
CA SER A 287 -17.12 -19.78 4.51
C SER A 287 -15.72 -19.66 3.89
N VAL A 288 -15.18 -18.45 3.73
CA VAL A 288 -13.83 -18.20 3.21
C VAL A 288 -12.87 -18.27 4.39
N ASP A 289 -11.72 -18.90 4.19
CA ASP A 289 -10.67 -19.00 5.20
C ASP A 289 -9.68 -17.84 5.08
N LEU A 290 -9.26 -17.50 3.85
CA LEU A 290 -8.31 -16.43 3.59
C LEU A 290 -8.73 -15.53 2.43
N ILE A 291 -8.60 -14.22 2.65
CA ILE A 291 -8.70 -13.19 1.63
C ILE A 291 -7.33 -12.58 1.36
N GLU A 292 -6.85 -12.73 0.12
CA GLU A 292 -5.76 -11.91 -0.39
C GLU A 292 -6.35 -10.65 -1.01
N ALA A 293 -5.99 -9.48 -0.50
CA ALA A 293 -6.55 -8.21 -0.95
C ALA A 293 -5.48 -7.26 -1.50
N TYR A 294 -5.79 -6.57 -2.60
CA TYR A 294 -4.96 -5.49 -3.14
C TYR A 294 -5.79 -4.26 -3.54
N ILE A 295 -5.27 -3.07 -3.26
CA ILE A 295 -5.89 -1.84 -3.75
C ILE A 295 -5.78 -1.72 -5.28
N CYS A 296 -4.72 -2.28 -5.87
CA CYS A 296 -4.47 -2.20 -7.30
C CYS A 296 -5.17 -3.34 -8.07
N PRO A 297 -5.71 -3.11 -9.29
CA PRO A 297 -6.59 -4.07 -9.97
C PRO A 297 -6.02 -5.44 -10.38
N ASP A 298 -4.70 -5.61 -10.55
CA ASP A 298 -4.07 -6.92 -10.80
C ASP A 298 -2.98 -7.23 -9.75
N GLY A 299 -3.11 -6.69 -8.55
CA GLY A 299 -2.04 -6.72 -7.55
C GLY A 299 -0.88 -5.80 -7.92
N CYS A 300 0.31 -6.10 -7.41
CA CYS A 300 1.47 -5.21 -7.44
C CYS A 300 1.97 -4.85 -8.86
N ILE A 301 1.77 -5.71 -9.86
CA ILE A 301 2.09 -5.41 -11.28
C ILE A 301 1.34 -4.20 -11.85
N SER A 302 0.25 -3.81 -11.20
CA SER A 302 -0.55 -2.62 -11.55
C SER A 302 -0.31 -1.44 -10.60
N GLY A 303 0.79 -1.47 -9.83
CA GLY A 303 1.19 -0.40 -8.92
C GLY A 303 1.47 0.92 -9.64
N GLY A 304 1.34 2.05 -8.91
CA GLY A 304 1.46 3.39 -9.49
C GLY A 304 2.88 3.78 -9.94
N LEU A 305 3.89 2.98 -9.58
CA LEU A 305 5.30 3.25 -9.89
C LEU A 305 5.86 2.29 -10.95
N THR A 306 5.03 1.53 -11.67
CA THR A 306 5.47 0.67 -12.77
C THR A 306 5.57 1.45 -14.08
N ILE A 307 6.31 0.91 -15.05
CA ILE A 307 6.40 1.48 -16.41
C ILE A 307 5.63 0.60 -17.40
N GLU A 308 5.81 -0.71 -17.30
CA GLU A 308 5.14 -1.66 -18.18
C GLU A 308 3.65 -1.74 -17.83
N GLY A 309 2.80 -1.74 -18.87
CA GLY A 309 1.35 -1.81 -18.68
C GLY A 309 0.92 -3.12 -18.01
N ARG A 310 -0.04 -3.05 -17.08
CA ARG A 310 -0.51 -4.20 -16.26
C ARG A 310 -0.70 -5.52 -17.03
N TYR A 311 -1.30 -5.48 -18.23
CA TYR A 311 -1.52 -6.67 -19.06
C TYR A 311 -0.23 -7.27 -19.62
N ALA A 312 0.69 -6.41 -20.07
CA ALA A 312 1.98 -6.82 -20.59
C ALA A 312 2.86 -7.36 -19.45
N ALA A 313 2.88 -6.66 -18.30
CA ALA A 313 3.59 -7.09 -17.11
C ALA A 313 3.09 -8.47 -16.62
N GLY A 314 1.78 -8.68 -16.52
CA GLY A 314 1.21 -9.98 -16.14
C GLY A 314 1.59 -11.10 -17.11
N ARG A 315 1.52 -10.84 -18.43
CA ARG A 315 1.97 -11.79 -19.46
C ARG A 315 3.45 -12.11 -19.32
N ASN A 316 4.30 -11.10 -19.11
CA ASN A 316 5.74 -11.27 -18.98
C ASN A 316 6.08 -12.13 -17.76
N LEU A 317 5.47 -11.82 -16.61
CA LEU A 317 5.68 -12.57 -15.36
C LEU A 317 5.26 -14.03 -15.48
N GLN A 318 4.14 -14.32 -16.15
CA GLN A 318 3.72 -15.69 -16.44
C GLN A 318 4.73 -16.44 -17.32
N HIS A 319 5.33 -15.78 -18.31
CA HIS A 319 6.37 -16.39 -19.16
C HIS A 319 7.64 -16.66 -18.38
N ILE A 320 8.11 -15.70 -17.57
CA ILE A 320 9.25 -15.87 -16.67
C ILE A 320 9.01 -17.06 -15.75
N GLY A 321 7.84 -17.11 -15.10
CA GLY A 321 7.45 -18.23 -14.23
C GLY A 321 7.40 -19.60 -14.92
N ARG A 322 7.20 -19.68 -16.25
CA ARG A 322 7.24 -20.97 -16.98
C ARG A 322 8.65 -21.48 -17.23
N ARG A 323 9.67 -20.60 -17.20
CA ARG A 323 11.07 -20.95 -17.42
C ARG A 323 11.78 -21.36 -16.13
N LEU A 324 11.23 -20.99 -14.98
CA LEU A 324 11.76 -21.32 -13.66
C LEU A 324 11.38 -22.75 -13.24
N GLY A 325 12.21 -23.33 -12.37
CA GLY A 325 11.99 -24.64 -11.78
C GLY A 325 10.64 -24.76 -11.06
N THR A 326 10.06 -25.97 -11.08
CA THR A 326 8.74 -26.22 -10.49
C THR A 326 8.80 -26.77 -9.06
N GLN A 327 9.97 -27.22 -8.62
CA GLN A 327 10.19 -27.76 -7.29
C GLN A 327 10.16 -26.64 -6.25
N SER A 328 9.57 -26.93 -5.10
CA SER A 328 9.62 -26.03 -3.96
C SER A 328 11.07 -25.89 -3.47
N LEU A 329 11.44 -24.68 -3.06
CA LEU A 329 12.77 -24.43 -2.52
C LEU A 329 12.94 -24.96 -1.08
N PHE A 330 11.84 -25.31 -0.40
CA PHE A 330 11.86 -25.69 1.01
C PHE A 330 10.97 -26.91 1.30
N LYS A 331 11.31 -27.63 2.36
CA LYS A 331 10.45 -28.68 2.92
C LYS A 331 9.51 -28.07 3.95
N GLU A 332 8.27 -28.56 4.00
CA GLU A 332 7.25 -28.12 4.98
C GLU A 332 7.74 -28.20 6.43
N GLU A 333 8.52 -29.23 6.77
CA GLU A 333 9.13 -29.41 8.09
C GLU A 333 10.00 -28.22 8.52
N LYS A 334 10.73 -27.60 7.57
CA LYS A 334 11.56 -26.43 7.86
C LYS A 334 10.71 -25.21 8.20
N VAL A 335 9.60 -25.02 7.48
CA VAL A 335 8.63 -23.93 7.76
C VAL A 335 8.04 -24.13 9.15
N ARG A 336 7.56 -25.34 9.47
CA ARG A 336 7.02 -25.66 10.80
C ARG A 336 8.04 -25.48 11.93
N SER A 337 9.32 -25.77 11.68
CA SER A 337 10.39 -25.49 12.66
C SER A 337 10.52 -24.00 12.95
N LEU A 338 10.55 -23.17 11.90
CA LEU A 338 10.67 -21.71 12.04
C LEU A 338 9.42 -21.10 12.70
N MET A 339 8.23 -21.66 12.47
CA MET A 339 7.01 -21.26 13.19
C MET A 339 7.13 -21.51 14.69
N ARG A 340 7.65 -22.68 15.11
CA ARG A 340 7.91 -22.97 16.54
C ARG A 340 8.95 -22.05 17.17
N GLU A 341 9.82 -21.46 16.35
CA GLU A 341 10.82 -20.48 16.77
C GLU A 341 10.29 -19.04 16.71
N HIS A 342 8.99 -18.83 16.47
CA HIS A 342 8.35 -17.51 16.33
C HIS A 342 9.02 -16.62 15.26
N PHE A 343 9.59 -17.22 14.23
CA PHE A 343 10.32 -16.49 13.18
C PHE A 343 9.40 -15.60 12.34
N PHE A 344 8.15 -16.02 12.16
CA PHE A 344 7.17 -15.37 11.28
C PHE A 344 6.28 -14.38 12.02
N ASP A 345 6.32 -14.34 13.35
CA ASP A 345 5.40 -13.56 14.16
C ASP A 345 5.65 -12.05 13.98
N LEU A 346 4.59 -11.27 14.14
CA LEU A 346 4.69 -9.81 14.27
C LEU A 346 5.38 -9.47 15.60
N GLU A 347 6.20 -8.42 15.62
CA GLU A 347 6.86 -7.95 16.85
C GLU A 347 5.92 -7.09 17.69
N GLU A 348 4.94 -6.43 17.05
CA GLU A 348 3.90 -5.63 17.69
C GLU A 348 2.50 -5.97 17.19
N GLU A 349 1.50 -5.71 18.03
CA GLU A 349 0.08 -5.82 17.66
C GLU A 349 -0.33 -4.70 16.67
N ILE A 350 -1.12 -5.07 15.65
CA ILE A 350 -1.69 -4.11 14.72
C ILE A 350 -2.90 -3.42 15.36
N LYS A 351 -2.77 -2.12 15.63
CA LYS A 351 -3.82 -1.33 16.30
C LYS A 351 -4.61 -0.45 15.35
N ALA A 352 -5.86 -0.15 15.71
CA ALA A 352 -6.64 0.88 15.04
C ALA A 352 -5.90 2.22 15.09
N ARG A 353 -6.01 3.01 14.02
CA ARG A 353 -5.46 4.36 14.03
C ARG A 353 -6.40 5.28 14.81
N ALA A 354 -5.83 5.99 15.77
CA ALA A 354 -6.55 7.00 16.52
C ALA A 354 -6.91 8.19 15.60
N VAL A 355 -8.09 8.15 15.00
CA VAL A 355 -8.70 9.34 14.40
C VAL A 355 -9.06 10.25 15.56
N ARG A 356 -8.57 11.50 15.58
CA ARG A 356 -8.83 12.45 16.67
C ARG A 356 -10.32 12.48 16.99
N PRO A 357 -10.73 12.01 18.18
CA PRO A 357 -12.14 11.98 18.52
C PRO A 357 -12.64 13.41 18.66
N VAL A 358 -13.78 13.70 18.04
CA VAL A 358 -14.39 15.05 18.08
C VAL A 358 -14.92 15.36 19.49
N ALA A 359 -15.16 14.33 20.32
CA ALA A 359 -15.55 14.43 21.72
C ALA A 359 -14.72 13.50 22.61
N GLN A 360 -14.44 13.96 23.83
CA GLN A 360 -13.76 13.16 24.86
C GLN A 360 -14.74 12.38 25.75
N ASP A 361 -16.03 12.74 25.75
CA ASP A 361 -17.08 12.11 26.55
C ASP A 361 -18.31 11.72 25.72
N LEU A 362 -19.06 10.72 26.21
CA LEU A 362 -20.21 10.15 25.51
C LEU A 362 -21.34 11.17 25.29
N ARG A 363 -21.58 12.10 26.22
CA ARG A 363 -22.66 13.09 26.10
C ARG A 363 -22.35 14.06 24.98
N ARG A 364 -21.11 14.54 24.91
CA ARG A 364 -20.62 15.41 23.85
C ARG A 364 -20.59 14.68 22.51
N ALA A 365 -20.24 13.39 22.49
CA ALA A 365 -20.30 12.57 21.28
C ALA A 365 -21.72 12.47 20.71
N ILE A 366 -22.72 12.20 21.55
CA ILE A 366 -24.13 12.14 21.14
C ILE A 366 -24.62 13.52 20.64
N ALA A 367 -24.26 14.60 21.34
CA ALA A 367 -24.63 15.96 20.92
C ALA A 367 -24.04 16.33 19.56
N LEU A 368 -22.76 16.01 19.33
CA LEU A 368 -22.08 16.24 18.05
C LEU A 368 -22.66 15.39 16.93
N GLU A 369 -23.07 14.15 17.19
CA GLU A 369 -23.70 13.31 16.15
C GLU A 369 -25.05 13.88 15.73
N ARG A 370 -25.84 14.44 16.67
CA ARG A 370 -27.07 15.18 16.33
C ARG A 370 -26.76 16.42 15.49
N GLU A 371 -25.81 17.24 15.93
CA GLU A 371 -25.38 18.43 15.19
C GLU A 371 -24.88 18.08 13.78
N ARG A 372 -24.12 17.00 13.64
CA ARG A 372 -23.67 16.46 12.36
C ARG A 372 -24.83 16.12 11.45
N GLN A 373 -25.84 15.42 11.96
CA GLN A 373 -27.03 15.04 11.19
C GLN A 373 -27.82 16.28 10.75
N ASP A 374 -27.99 17.26 11.62
CA ASP A 374 -28.67 18.52 11.33
C ASP A 374 -27.94 19.32 10.24
N LEU A 375 -26.61 19.45 10.34
CA LEU A 375 -25.80 20.13 9.32
C LEU A 375 -25.81 19.37 7.99
N LEU A 376 -25.75 18.03 8.02
CA LEU A 376 -25.80 17.21 6.80
C LEU A 376 -27.17 17.26 6.13
N ALA A 377 -28.25 17.43 6.88
CA ALA A 377 -29.61 17.61 6.34
C ALA A 377 -29.77 18.93 5.58
N ARG A 378 -28.95 19.95 5.89
CA ARG A 378 -28.94 21.23 5.17
C ARG A 378 -28.18 21.16 3.84
N LEU A 379 -27.33 20.17 3.64
CA LEU A 379 -26.53 20.04 2.42
C LEU A 379 -27.28 19.28 1.31
N PRO A 380 -26.98 19.55 0.03
CA PRO A 380 -27.66 18.91 -1.10
C PRO A 380 -27.30 17.43 -1.30
N ARG A 381 -26.31 16.90 -0.56
CA ARG A 381 -25.85 15.49 -0.62
C ARG A 381 -25.48 15.01 -2.04
N LYS A 382 -24.95 15.93 -2.85
CA LYS A 382 -24.48 15.65 -4.23
C LYS A 382 -23.09 15.01 -4.29
N ASP A 383 -22.32 15.12 -3.20
CA ASP A 383 -20.95 14.61 -3.07
C ASP A 383 -20.03 14.96 -4.24
N CYS A 384 -20.23 16.17 -4.78
CA CYS A 384 -19.56 16.67 -5.97
C CYS A 384 -18.12 17.14 -5.75
N ALA A 385 -17.69 17.23 -4.49
CA ALA A 385 -16.42 17.82 -4.05
C ALA A 385 -16.15 19.29 -4.42
N ALA A 386 -17.15 20.04 -4.91
CA ALA A 386 -16.97 21.42 -5.40
C ALA A 386 -16.48 22.43 -4.34
N CYS A 387 -16.74 22.17 -3.05
CA CYS A 387 -16.24 22.98 -1.94
C CYS A 387 -14.82 22.60 -1.48
N GLY A 388 -14.21 21.59 -2.11
CA GLY A 388 -12.90 21.07 -1.76
C GLY A 388 -12.89 19.93 -0.73
N ALA A 389 -14.00 19.67 -0.05
CA ALA A 389 -14.19 18.44 0.73
C ALA A 389 -14.62 17.28 -0.20
N PRO A 390 -14.16 16.03 -0.01
CA PRO A 390 -14.53 14.87 -0.83
C PRO A 390 -16.03 14.66 -1.01
N ASP A 391 -16.82 14.88 0.05
CA ASP A 391 -18.27 14.73 0.06
C ASP A 391 -18.92 15.62 1.12
N CYS A 392 -20.26 15.63 1.15
CA CYS A 392 -21.02 16.51 2.04
C CYS A 392 -20.82 16.16 3.52
N ALA A 393 -20.73 14.88 3.85
CA ALA A 393 -20.49 14.43 5.22
C ALA A 393 -19.12 14.90 5.72
N THR A 394 -18.12 14.88 4.82
CA THR A 394 -16.77 15.34 5.13
C THR A 394 -16.72 16.84 5.36
N LEU A 395 -17.45 17.64 4.56
CA LEU A 395 -17.56 19.07 4.80
C LEU A 395 -18.17 19.38 6.19
N VAL A 396 -19.19 18.62 6.59
CA VAL A 396 -19.79 18.75 7.92
C VAL A 396 -18.76 18.43 9.01
N GLU A 397 -18.01 17.34 8.86
CA GLU A 397 -16.97 16.97 9.81
C GLU A 397 -15.87 18.02 9.92
N ASP A 398 -15.42 18.59 8.80
CA ASP A 398 -14.43 19.65 8.80
C ASP A 398 -15.00 20.93 9.45
N ALA A 399 -16.28 21.23 9.25
CA ALA A 399 -16.96 22.36 9.89
C ALA A 399 -17.07 22.19 11.42
N LEU A 400 -17.42 20.99 11.90
CA LEU A 400 -17.45 20.68 13.33
C LEU A 400 -16.06 20.77 13.98
N ARG A 401 -14.99 20.55 13.19
CA ARG A 401 -13.60 20.71 13.62
C ARG A 401 -13.07 22.14 13.48
N ASN A 402 -13.89 23.10 13.01
CA ASN A 402 -13.50 24.47 12.67
C ASN A 402 -12.40 24.57 11.59
N GLU A 403 -12.31 23.55 10.73
CA GLU A 403 -11.36 23.51 9.60
C GLU A 403 -11.98 24.01 8.29
N ALA A 404 -13.32 24.08 8.24
CA ALA A 404 -14.09 24.61 7.13
C ALA A 404 -15.36 25.31 7.65
N LYS A 405 -16.14 25.91 6.75
CA LYS A 405 -17.48 26.43 7.05
C LYS A 405 -18.50 25.66 6.24
N ILE A 406 -19.68 25.41 6.81
CA ILE A 406 -20.80 24.83 6.05
C ILE A 406 -21.16 25.68 4.83
N ASP A 407 -20.99 26.99 4.95
CA ASP A 407 -21.22 27.95 3.88
C ASP A 407 -20.16 27.89 2.76
N ASP A 408 -19.13 27.06 2.87
CA ASP A 408 -18.22 26.78 1.74
C ASP A 408 -18.91 25.94 0.65
N CYS A 409 -20.04 25.29 0.97
CA CYS A 409 -20.88 24.61 -0.01
C CYS A 409 -21.44 25.60 -1.03
N ILE A 410 -21.02 25.47 -2.29
CA ILE A 410 -21.43 26.39 -3.36
C ILE A 410 -22.94 26.40 -3.59
N PHE A 411 -23.62 25.26 -3.43
CA PHE A 411 -25.07 25.18 -3.59
C PHE A 411 -25.81 25.92 -2.48
N LEU A 412 -25.37 25.78 -1.22
CA LEU A 412 -25.94 26.55 -0.11
C LEU A 412 -25.74 28.06 -0.30
N ARG A 413 -24.59 28.46 -0.88
CA ARG A 413 -24.36 29.87 -1.21
C ARG A 413 -25.29 30.37 -2.31
N LEU A 414 -25.50 29.55 -3.35
CA LEU A 414 -26.40 29.87 -4.45
C LEU A 414 -27.85 30.01 -3.96
N ASP A 415 -28.35 29.03 -3.20
CA ASP A 415 -29.71 29.06 -2.64
C ASP A 415 -29.94 30.33 -1.79
N ARG A 416 -28.97 30.71 -0.95
CA ARG A 416 -29.04 31.95 -0.17
C ARG A 416 -29.00 33.22 -1.03
N CYS A 417 -28.25 33.23 -2.13
CA CYS A 417 -28.22 34.35 -3.06
C CYS A 417 -29.57 34.50 -3.77
N GLU A 418 -30.17 33.38 -4.19
CA GLU A 418 -31.50 33.35 -4.81
C GLU A 418 -32.59 33.81 -3.83
N GLU A 419 -32.56 33.34 -2.58
CA GLU A 419 -33.46 33.81 -1.52
C GLU A 419 -33.30 35.32 -1.25
N ALA A 420 -32.06 35.81 -1.25
CA ALA A 420 -31.78 37.23 -1.05
C ALA A 420 -32.25 38.10 -2.23
N ALA A 421 -32.07 37.63 -3.47
CA ALA A 421 -32.56 38.29 -4.67
C ALA A 421 -34.10 38.31 -4.71
N ALA A 422 -34.75 37.18 -4.40
CA ALA A 422 -36.20 37.08 -4.30
C ALA A 422 -36.78 38.06 -3.26
N LYS A 423 -36.11 38.23 -2.11
CA LYS A 423 -36.50 39.21 -1.08
C LYS A 423 -36.33 40.67 -1.52
N ARG A 424 -35.46 40.95 -2.50
CA ARG A 424 -35.24 42.30 -3.05
C ARG A 424 -36.18 42.65 -4.22
N GLY A 425 -37.04 41.73 -4.65
CA GLY A 425 -37.93 41.95 -5.79
C GLY A 425 -37.22 41.94 -7.14
N GLU A 426 -35.92 41.62 -7.16
CA GLU A 426 -35.12 41.45 -8.37
C GLU A 426 -35.37 40.02 -8.88
N ARG A 427 -36.39 39.85 -9.75
CA ARG A 427 -36.50 38.60 -10.52
C ARG A 427 -35.31 38.52 -11.47
N SER A 428 -34.58 37.40 -11.46
CA SER A 428 -33.60 37.10 -12.50
C SER A 428 -34.22 37.29 -13.88
N PRO A 429 -33.47 37.85 -14.86
CA PRO A 429 -33.93 37.98 -16.24
C PRO A 429 -34.26 36.63 -16.89
#